data_AF-A0A1Y4WGT0-F1
#
_entry.id   AF-A0A1Y4WGT0-F1
#
_cell.length_a   1.000
_cell.length_b   1.000
_cell.length_c   1.000
_cell.angle_alpha   90.00
_cell.angle_beta   90.00
_cell.angle_gamma   90.00
#
_symmetry.space_group_name_H-M   'P 1'
#
loop_
_entity.id
_entity.type
_entity.pdbx_description
1 polymer ?
#
loop_
_entity_poly.entity_id
_entity_poly.type
_entity_poly.pdbx_seq_one_letter_code
_entity_poly.pdbx_strand_id
1 'polypeptide(L)'
;MNEILIPTLLFWKNGNTWYGSKGNARFFIQPVTPPQQEEQPTTPDPVLQAELWPGPLCKELSQVIATASFPLSEEGLGQLTQWLEEQAAPLNSSSS
;
A
#
# COMPACT_ATOMS: atom_id res chain seq x y z
N MET A 1 15.57 -9.99 10.36
CA MET A 1 14.97 -9.07 9.37
C MET A 1 13.50 -8.96 9.71
N ASN A 2 12.99 -7.76 10.00
CA ASN A 2 11.54 -7.58 10.18
C ASN A 2 10.89 -7.59 8.79
N GLU A 3 10.15 -8.65 8.48
CA GLU A 3 9.33 -8.75 7.27
C GLU A 3 8.08 -7.87 7.41
N ILE A 4 7.62 -7.27 6.31
CA ILE A 4 6.33 -6.58 6.28
C ILE A 4 5.22 -7.62 6.29
N LEU A 5 4.49 -7.71 7.40
CA LEU A 5 3.32 -8.56 7.53
C LEU A 5 2.06 -7.73 7.26
N ILE A 6 1.44 -7.94 6.10
CA ILE A 6 0.18 -7.28 5.75
C ILE A 6 -1.03 -8.09 6.23
N PRO A 7 -2.17 -7.43 6.56
CA PRO A 7 -3.43 -8.11 6.87
C PRO A 7 -3.94 -9.04 5.76
N THR A 8 -4.77 -10.02 6.16
CA THR A 8 -5.39 -10.99 5.25
C THR A 8 -6.50 -10.37 4.40
N LEU A 9 -6.90 -11.05 3.32
CA LEU A 9 -7.88 -10.55 2.36
C LEU A 9 -9.21 -10.09 2.99
N LEU A 10 -9.70 -10.80 4.01
CA LEU A 10 -10.96 -10.45 4.68
C LEU A 10 -10.91 -9.09 5.38
N PHE A 11 -9.75 -8.71 5.92
CA PHE A 11 -9.55 -7.39 6.53
C PHE A 11 -9.87 -6.28 5.54
N TRP A 12 -9.35 -6.39 4.32
CA TRP A 12 -9.51 -5.39 3.28
C TRP A 12 -10.89 -5.40 2.63
N LYS A 13 -11.49 -6.59 2.45
CA LYS A 13 -12.88 -6.71 1.96
C LYS A 13 -13.90 -6.01 2.87
N ASN A 14 -13.56 -5.85 4.15
CA ASN A 14 -14.37 -5.09 5.11
C ASN A 14 -14.15 -3.57 5.05
N GLY A 15 -13.36 -3.07 4.09
CA GLY A 15 -13.10 -1.63 3.94
C GLY A 15 -12.08 -1.06 4.92
N ASN A 16 -11.34 -1.91 5.64
CA ASN A 16 -10.37 -1.43 6.63
C ASN A 16 -9.14 -0.83 5.97
N THR A 17 -8.64 0.25 6.55
CA THR A 17 -7.36 0.87 6.18
C THR A 17 -6.24 0.40 7.10
N TRP A 18 -5.00 0.46 6.63
CA TRP A 18 -3.85 0.02 7.42
C TRP A 18 -2.67 0.97 7.29
N TYR A 19 -2.06 1.28 8.43
CA TYR A 19 -0.80 1.99 8.52
C TYR A 19 0.28 1.03 9.01
N GLY A 20 1.48 1.15 8.43
CA GLY A 20 2.63 0.43 8.93
C GLY A 20 3.95 1.11 8.59
N SER A 21 5.03 0.46 9.04
CA SER A 21 6.37 1.01 8.91
C SER A 21 7.41 -0.11 8.84
N LYS A 22 8.49 0.15 8.09
CA LYS A 22 9.70 -0.68 8.10
C LYS A 22 10.94 0.21 8.13
N GLY A 23 11.62 0.25 9.28
CA GLY A 23 12.74 1.16 9.50
C GLY A 23 12.29 2.62 9.33
N ASN A 24 12.91 3.34 8.39
CA ASN A 24 12.55 4.71 8.00
C ASN A 24 11.37 4.78 7.02
N ALA A 25 10.95 3.68 6.40
CA ALA A 25 9.78 3.69 5.53
C ALA A 25 8.49 3.75 6.36
N ARG A 26 7.55 4.59 5.92
CA ARG A 26 6.17 4.64 6.41
C ARG A 26 5.24 4.40 5.22
N PHE A 27 4.15 3.66 5.45
CA PHE A 27 3.20 3.37 4.40
C PHE A 27 1.76 3.34 4.92
N PHE A 28 0.85 3.65 4.01
CA PHE A 28 -0.58 3.63 4.21
C PHE A 28 -1.25 2.88 3.06
N ILE A 29 -2.22 2.05 3.40
CA ILE A 29 -2.91 1.19 2.45
C ILE A 29 -4.40 1.28 2.71
N GLN A 30 -5.18 1.46 1.65
CA GLN A 30 -6.64 1.49 1.72
C GLN A 30 -7.27 0.79 0.52
N PRO A 31 -8.37 0.06 0.71
CA PRO A 31 -9.19 -0.40 -0.39
C PRO A 31 -9.97 0.77 -0.99
N VAL A 32 -9.93 0.93 -2.31
CA VAL A 32 -10.66 1.95 -3.06
C VAL A 32 -11.38 1.29 -4.23
N THR A 33 -12.64 1.67 -4.46
CA THR A 33 -13.36 1.32 -5.68
C THR A 33 -13.10 2.43 -6.70
N PRO A 34 -12.42 2.14 -7.83
CA PRO A 34 -12.21 3.17 -8.83
C PRO A 34 -13.55 3.64 -9.40
N PRO A 35 -13.64 4.90 -9.87
CA PRO A 35 -14.87 5.40 -10.48
C PRO A 35 -15.24 4.53 -11.69
N GLN A 36 -16.53 4.21 -11.81
CA GLN A 36 -17.04 3.51 -12.98
C GLN A 36 -16.85 4.41 -14.21
N GLN A 37 -16.08 3.92 -15.19
CA GLN A 37 -15.96 4.58 -16.48
C GLN A 37 -17.25 4.35 -17.28
N GLU A 38 -17.79 5.40 -17.90
CA GLU A 38 -19.06 5.35 -18.67
C GLU A 38 -19.04 4.31 -19.81
N GLU A 39 -17.85 3.92 -20.26
CA GLU A 39 -17.61 2.96 -21.34
C GLU A 39 -17.52 1.50 -20.87
N GLN A 40 -17.53 1.23 -19.56
CA GLN A 40 -17.49 -0.13 -19.01
C GLN A 40 -18.86 -0.54 -18.43
N PRO A 41 -19.48 -1.63 -18.93
CA PRO A 41 -20.79 -2.09 -18.49
C PRO A 41 -20.77 -2.78 -17.11
N THR A 42 -19.60 -2.97 -16.50
CA THR A 42 -19.41 -3.67 -15.24
C THR A 42 -18.95 -2.72 -14.14
N THR A 43 -19.45 -2.92 -12.93
CA THR A 43 -18.94 -2.25 -11.73
C THR A 43 -17.47 -2.62 -11.55
N PRO A 44 -16.55 -1.64 -11.45
CA PRO A 44 -15.12 -1.94 -11.31
C PRO A 44 -14.82 -2.62 -9.98
N ASP A 45 -13.94 -3.63 -10.02
CA ASP A 45 -13.48 -4.31 -8.83
C ASP A 45 -12.65 -3.37 -7.93
N PRO A 46 -12.76 -3.51 -6.60
CA PRO A 46 -11.94 -2.72 -5.67
C PRO A 46 -10.46 -3.07 -5.80
N VAL A 47 -9.61 -2.06 -5.58
CA VAL A 47 -8.15 -2.18 -5.58
C VAL A 47 -7.57 -1.70 -4.25
N LEU A 48 -6.39 -2.20 -3.88
CA LEU A 48 -5.59 -1.70 -2.77
C LEU A 48 -4.69 -0.58 -3.26
N GLN A 49 -4.92 0.63 -2.79
CA GLN A 49 -4.03 1.76 -3.03
C GLN A 49 -3.03 1.86 -1.89
N ALA A 50 -1.75 1.82 -2.22
CA ALA A 50 -0.64 1.95 -1.28
C ALA A 50 0.14 3.24 -1.54
N GLU A 51 0.47 3.94 -0.48
CA GLU A 51 1.28 5.16 -0.48
C GLU A 51 2.44 5.00 0.49
N LEU A 52 3.63 5.44 0.10
CA LEU A 52 4.85 5.30 0.89
C LEU A 52 5.62 6.63 0.94
N TRP A 53 6.15 6.93 2.12
CA TRP A 53 6.94 8.13 2.40
C TRP A 53 8.08 7.83 3.40
N PRO A 54 9.16 8.64 3.37
CA PRO A 54 10.18 8.58 4.41
C PRO A 54 9.65 9.16 5.72
N GLY A 55 9.90 8.44 6.82
CA GLY A 55 9.67 8.91 8.18
C GLY A 55 10.67 10.00 8.61
N PRO A 56 10.57 10.51 9.85
CA PRO A 56 9.71 10.01 10.94
C PRO A 56 8.29 10.59 10.94
N LEU A 57 7.98 11.54 10.06
CA LEU A 57 6.74 12.30 10.09
C LEU A 57 5.53 11.49 9.60
N CYS A 58 4.34 11.89 10.05
CA CYS A 58 3.05 11.35 9.60
C CYS A 58 2.74 11.80 8.17
N LYS A 59 1.85 11.07 7.48
CA LYS A 59 1.51 11.32 6.05
C LYS A 59 1.19 12.78 5.74
N GLU A 60 0.42 13.47 6.60
CA GLU A 60 0.02 14.87 6.40
C GLU A 60 1.20 15.86 6.41
N LEU A 61 2.33 15.45 6.98
CA LEU A 61 3.55 16.25 7.13
C LEU A 61 4.69 15.73 6.26
N SER A 62 4.44 14.71 5.43
CA SER A 62 5.42 14.06 4.58
C SER A 62 5.00 14.10 3.11
N GLN A 63 5.98 14.20 2.22
CA GLN A 63 5.75 14.01 0.80
C GLN A 63 5.70 12.52 0.49
N VAL A 64 4.58 12.05 -0.07
CA VAL A 64 4.49 10.70 -0.64
C VAL A 64 5.45 10.62 -1.82
N ILE A 65 6.37 9.65 -1.77
CA ILE A 65 7.40 9.46 -2.80
C ILE A 65 7.04 8.33 -3.77
N ALA A 66 6.15 7.44 -3.36
CA ALA A 66 5.74 6.30 -4.17
C ALA A 66 4.28 5.95 -3.89
N THR A 67 3.54 5.67 -4.95
CA THR A 67 2.15 5.21 -4.91
C THR A 67 1.99 4.05 -5.89
N ALA A 68 1.25 3.03 -5.50
CA ALA A 68 0.90 1.90 -6.36
C ALA A 68 -0.52 1.42 -6.07
N SER A 69 -1.12 0.72 -7.04
CA SER A 69 -2.43 0.09 -6.91
C SER A 69 -2.35 -1.38 -7.28
N PHE A 70 -2.99 -2.24 -6.48
CA PHE A 70 -2.98 -3.69 -6.65
C PHE A 70 -4.40 -4.23 -6.62
N PRO A 71 -4.72 -5.32 -7.32
CA PRO A 71 -6.04 -5.94 -7.23
C PRO A 71 -6.34 -6.39 -5.79
N LEU A 72 -7.60 -6.29 -5.35
CA LEU A 72 -8.03 -6.84 -4.05
C LEU A 72 -8.15 -8.37 -4.11
N SER A 73 -7.02 -9.06 -4.20
CA SER A 73 -6.91 -10.51 -4.30
C SER A 73 -5.69 -11.04 -3.52
N GLU A 74 -5.58 -12.36 -3.32
CA GLU A 74 -4.40 -12.94 -2.67
C GLU A 74 -3.11 -12.67 -3.45
N GLU A 75 -3.18 -12.70 -4.79
CA GLU A 75 -2.05 -12.33 -5.65
C GLU A 75 -1.67 -10.86 -5.47
N GLY A 76 -2.65 -9.96 -5.43
CA GLY A 76 -2.44 -8.53 -5.22
C GLY A 76 -1.83 -8.22 -3.85
N LEU A 77 -2.18 -8.98 -2.82
CA LEU A 77 -1.54 -8.90 -1.49
C LEU A 77 -0.05 -9.30 -1.57
N GLY A 78 0.28 -10.34 -2.33
CA GLY A 78 1.68 -10.72 -2.59
C GLY A 78 2.46 -9.62 -3.31
N GLN A 79 1.90 -9.07 -4.39
CA GLN A 79 2.49 -7.97 -5.16
C GLN A 79 2.69 -6.72 -4.30
N LEU A 80 1.69 -6.37 -3.48
CA LEU A 80 1.74 -5.25 -2.55
C LEU A 80 2.88 -5.42 -1.53
N THR A 81 3.00 -6.60 -0.93
CA THR A 81 4.06 -6.89 0.05
C THR A 81 5.43 -6.75 -0.60
N GLN A 82 5.63 -7.35 -1.77
CA GLN A 82 6.89 -7.25 -2.50
C GLN A 82 7.22 -5.80 -2.85
N TRP A 83 6.24 -5.03 -3.34
CA TRP A 83 6.45 -3.63 -3.68
C TRP A 83 6.84 -2.79 -2.46
N LEU A 84 6.19 -2.99 -1.30
CA LEU A 84 6.55 -2.29 -0.07
C LEU A 84 7.98 -2.60 0.37
N GLU A 85 8.41 -3.85 0.22
CA GLU A 85 9.77 -4.29 0.53
C GLU A 85 10.81 -3.61 -0.39
N GLU A 86 10.56 -3.60 -1.70
CA GLU A 86 11.43 -2.96 -2.69
C GLU A 86 11.52 -1.45 -2.48
N GLN A 87 10.41 -0.77 -2.19
CA GLN A 87 10.39 0.68 -1.94
C GLN A 87 11.00 1.05 -0.58
N ALA A 88 10.87 0.19 0.44
CA ALA A 88 11.46 0.42 1.74
C ALA A 88 12.98 0.21 1.76
N ALA A 89 13.53 -0.65 0.89
CA ALA A 89 14.95 -0.94 0.83
C ALA A 89 15.83 0.33 0.67
N PRO A 90 15.67 1.18 -0.36
CA PRO A 90 16.52 2.37 -0.53
C PRO A 90 16.41 3.36 0.62
N LEU A 91 15.23 3.51 1.24
CA LEU A 91 15.03 4.40 2.40
C LEU A 91 15.77 3.94 3.66
N ASN A 92 16.02 2.63 3.76
CA ASN A 92 16.71 2.02 4.89
C ASN A 92 18.22 1.83 4.60
N SER A 93 18.63 1.81 3.34
CA SER A 93 20.04 1.73 2.94
C SER A 93 20.83 3.02 3.19
N SER A 94 20.15 4.18 3.31
CA SER A 94 20.82 5.47 3.58
C SER A 94 21.22 5.69 5.05
N SER A 95 21.05 4.68 5.92
CA SER A 95 21.55 4.69 7.29
C SER A 95 22.80 3.79 7.38
N SER A 96 23.94 4.26 6.89
CA SER A 96 25.27 3.68 7.12
C SER A 96 26.25 4.79 7.46
#